data_AF-A0A2A3TBI6-F1
#
_entry.id   AF-A0A2A3TBI6-F1
#
_cell.length_a   1.000
_cell.length_b   1.000
_cell.length_c   1.000
_cell.angle_alpha   90.00
_cell.angle_beta   90.00
_cell.angle_gamma   90.00
#
_symmetry.space_group_name_H-M   'P 1'
#
loop_
_entity.id
_entity.type
_entity.pdbx_description
1 polymer ?
#
loop_
_entity_poly.entity_id
_entity_poly.type
_entity_poly.pdbx_seq_one_letter_code
_entity_poly.pdbx_strand_id
1 'polypeptide(L)' 'MEWTLGFAGIILLVIGLVGQAFEMRKIRLMTYKDGELASPNLFMDKRNFKWYAVIGVGILLWYMAERV' A
#
# COMPACT_ATOMS: atom_id res chain seq x y z
N MET A 1 -19.48 11.86 -9.28
CA MET A 1 -18.01 12.05 -9.29
C MET A 1 -17.66 13.34 -8.58
N GLU A 2 -17.57 13.25 -7.27
CA GLU A 2 -16.99 14.28 -6.42
C GLU A 2 -15.46 14.23 -6.60
N TRP A 3 -14.94 15.17 -7.41
CA TRP A 3 -13.57 15.13 -7.91
C TRP A 3 -12.53 15.21 -6.80
N THR A 4 -12.81 15.94 -5.72
CA THR A 4 -11.95 16.09 -4.56
C THR A 4 -11.70 14.76 -3.83
N LEU A 5 -12.76 13.99 -3.56
CA LEU A 5 -12.67 12.64 -3.01
C LEU A 5 -11.97 11.69 -3.98
N GLY A 6 -12.22 11.83 -5.28
CA GLY A 6 -11.54 11.05 -6.32
C GLY A 6 -10.02 11.27 -6.29
N PHE A 7 -9.57 12.53 -6.30
CA PHE A 7 -8.14 12.86 -6.21
C PHE A 7 -7.53 12.43 -4.88
N ALA A 8 -8.22 12.64 -3.76
CA ALA A 8 -7.76 12.17 -2.45
C ALA A 8 -7.56 10.65 -2.43
N GLY A 9 -8.51 9.89 -3.00
CA GLY A 9 -8.41 8.44 -3.17
C GLY A 9 -7.19 8.01 -3.97
N ILE A 10 -6.95 8.66 -5.12
CA ILE A 10 -5.78 8.39 -5.97
C ILE A 10 -4.46 8.69 -5.24
N ILE A 11 -4.37 9.82 -4.54
CA ILE A 11 -3.18 10.20 -3.77
C ILE A 11 -2.88 9.13 -2.69
N LEU A 12 -3.90 8.68 -1.97
CA LEU A 12 -3.75 7.64 -0.95
C LEU A 12 -3.35 6.30 -1.57
N LEU A 13 -3.91 5.93 -2.72
CA LEU A 13 -3.50 4.72 -3.45
C LEU A 13 -2.01 4.78 -3.83
N VAL A 14 -1.54 5.90 -4.38
CA VAL A 14 -0.14 6.08 -4.76
C VAL A 14 0.77 5.98 -3.53
N ILE A 15 0.45 6.69 -2.45
CA ILE A 15 1.22 6.65 -1.21
C ILE A 15 1.24 5.23 -0.63
N GLY A 16 0.11 4.54 -0.62
CA GLY A 16 -0.04 3.19 -0.12
C GLY A 16 0.83 2.19 -0.88
N LEU A 17 0.72 2.17 -2.22
CA LEU A 17 1.47 1.25 -3.06
C LEU A 17 2.99 1.52 -3.03
N VAL A 18 3.39 2.79 -3.15
CA VAL A 18 4.80 3.18 -3.14
C VAL A 18 5.41 2.89 -1.76
N GLY A 19 4.73 3.30 -0.68
CA GLY A 19 5.15 3.06 0.69
C GLY A 19 5.30 1.56 0.99
N GLN A 20 4.34 0.75 0.55
CA GLN A 20 4.42 -0.71 0.67
C GLN A 20 5.64 -1.28 -0.05
N ALA A 21 5.93 -0.83 -1.28
CA ALA A 21 7.09 -1.30 -2.03
C ALA A 21 8.41 -0.99 -1.33
N PHE A 22 8.54 0.22 -0.76
CA PHE A 22 9.73 0.59 0.02
C PHE A 22 9.85 -0.21 1.32
N GLU A 23 8.75 -0.44 2.04
CA GLU A 23 8.76 -1.24 3.26
C GLU A 23 9.12 -2.69 2.96
N MET A 24 8.54 -3.30 1.91
CA MET A 24 8.92 -4.64 1.46
C MET A 24 10.41 -4.74 1.10
N ARG A 25 10.96 -3.74 0.41
CA ARG A 25 12.41 -3.67 0.15
C ARG A 25 13.21 -3.64 1.46
N LYS A 26 12.78 -2.83 2.43
CA LYS A 26 13.44 -2.71 3.73
C LYS A 26 13.41 -4.05 4.49
N ILE A 27 12.25 -4.70 4.55
CA ILE A 27 12.09 -6.01 5.20
C ILE A 27 13.00 -7.04 4.54
N ARG A 28 13.06 -7.06 3.20
CA ARG A 28 13.91 -7.99 2.47
C ARG A 28 15.37 -7.84 2.88
N LEU A 29 15.89 -6.61 2.88
CA LEU A 29 17.27 -6.32 3.26
C LEU A 29 17.58 -6.62 4.74
N MET A 30 16.60 -6.52 5.64
CA MET A 30 16.79 -6.83 7.06
C MET A 30 16.72 -8.33 7.39
N THR A 31 16.04 -9.12 6.56
CA THR A 31 15.65 -10.50 6.93
C THR A 31 16.34 -11.56 6.08
N TYR A 32 16.68 -11.26 4.82
CA TYR A 32 17.29 -12.21 3.89
C TYR A 32 18.70 -11.76 3.53
N LYS A 33 19.63 -12.72 3.46
CA LYS A 33 20.98 -12.47 2.95
C LYS A 33 20.93 -12.27 1.44
N ASP A 34 21.90 -11.52 0.91
CA ASP A 34 22.03 -11.29 -0.52
C ASP A 34 22.09 -12.62 -1.29
N GLY A 35 21.12 -12.82 -2.19
CA GLY A 35 20.98 -14.03 -3.01
C GLY A 35 19.87 -15.00 -2.58
N GLU A 36 19.24 -14.82 -1.41
CA GLU A 36 18.10 -15.65 -1.00
C GLU A 36 16.77 -15.12 -1.55
N LEU A 37 15.93 -16.04 -2.04
CA LEU A 37 14.56 -15.70 -2.44
C LEU A 37 13.76 -15.31 -1.19
N ALA A 38 13.17 -14.12 -1.21
CA ALA A 38 12.28 -13.68 -0.13
C ALA A 38 11.04 -14.57 -0.07
N SER A 39 10.66 -15.01 1.14
CA SER A 39 9.41 -15.77 1.34
C SER A 39 8.19 -14.93 0.96
N PRO A 40 7.13 -15.54 0.39
CA PRO A 40 5.82 -14.89 0.22
C PRO A 40 5.24 -14.29 1.50
N ASN A 41 5.65 -14.78 2.68
CA ASN A 41 5.25 -14.20 3.96
C ASN A 41 5.67 -12.72 4.13
N LEU A 42 6.59 -12.21 3.29
CA LEU A 42 6.94 -10.79 3.22
C LEU A 42 5.69 -9.91 3.07
N PHE A 43 4.72 -10.32 2.25
CA PHE A 43 3.50 -9.55 2.02
C PHE A 43 2.61 -9.49 3.27
N MET A 44 2.63 -10.53 4.11
CA MET A 44 1.84 -10.62 5.34
C MET A 44 2.56 -10.04 6.57
N ASP A 45 3.73 -9.44 6.39
CA ASP A 45 4.47 -8.83 7.50
C ASP A 45 3.66 -7.68 8.13
N LYS A 46 3.63 -7.63 9.48
CA LYS A 46 2.89 -6.62 10.24
C LYS A 46 3.28 -5.19 9.87
N ARG A 47 4.51 -4.96 9.41
CA ARG A 47 5.00 -3.65 8.92
C ARG A 47 4.27 -3.18 7.66
N ASN A 48 3.75 -4.10 6.85
CA ASN A 48 2.96 -3.78 5.66
C ASN A 48 1.49 -3.45 5.97
N PHE A 49 0.98 -3.81 7.15
CA PHE A 49 -0.42 -3.62 7.52
C PHE A 49 -0.89 -2.17 7.39
N LYS A 50 -0.05 -1.21 7.81
CA LYS A 50 -0.35 0.23 7.67
C LYS A 50 -0.57 0.66 6.22
N TRP A 51 0.19 0.08 5.28
CA TRP A 51 0.08 0.41 3.87
C TRP A 51 -1.19 -0.18 3.25
N TYR A 52 -1.57 -1.39 3.64
CA TYR A 52 -2.87 -1.96 3.25
C TYR A 52 -4.06 -1.15 3.77
N ALA A 53 -3.97 -0.61 4.99
CA ALA A 53 -4.99 0.30 5.50
C ALA A 53 -5.10 1.57 4.64
N VAL A 54 -3.98 2.19 4.28
CA VAL A 54 -3.96 3.38 3.39
C VAL A 54 -4.55 3.07 2.01
N ILE A 55 -4.18 1.93 1.42
CA ILE A 55 -4.74 1.48 0.14
C ILE A 55 -6.25 1.28 0.26
N GLY A 56 -6.71 0.58 1.31
CA GLY A 56 -8.13 0.33 1.55
C GLY A 56 -8.94 1.62 1.70
N VAL A 57 -8.42 2.60 2.43
CA VAL A 57 -9.05 3.92 2.56
C VAL A 57 -9.08 4.65 1.20
N GLY A 58 -8.00 4.57 0.41
CA GLY A 58 -7.97 5.16 -0.93
C GLY A 58 -9.03 4.57 -1.87
N ILE A 59 -9.21 3.25 -1.85
CA ILE A 59 -10.26 2.55 -2.62
C ILE A 59 -11.65 2.98 -2.15
N LEU A 60 -11.87 3.07 -0.83
CA LEU A 60 -13.14 3.50 -0.27
C LEU A 60 -13.49 4.93 -0.69
N LEU A 61 -12.54 5.86 -0.61
CA LEU A 61 -12.76 7.25 -1.03
C LEU A 61 -13.05 7.36 -2.52
N TRP A 62 -12.34 6.59 -3.36
CA TRP A 62 -12.63 6.53 -4.79
C TRP A 62 -14.04 5.96 -5.07
N TYR A 63 -14.42 4.88 -4.38
CA TYR A 63 -15.76 4.31 -4.50
C TYR A 63 -16.85 5.30 -4.09
N MET A 64 -16.64 6.02 -2.98
CA MET A 64 -17.58 7.06 -2.55
C MET A 64 -17.64 8.22 -3.55
N ALA A 65 -16.50 8.65 -4.10
CA ALA A 65 -16.44 9.69 -5.12
C ALA A 65 -17.25 9.32 -6.38
N GLU A 66 -17.21 8.04 -6.79
CA GLU A 66 -17.99 7.55 -7.93
C GLU A 66 -19.50 7.54 -7.67
N ARG A 67 -19.90 7.29 -6.42
CA ARG A 67 -21.31 7.11 -6.02
C ARG A 67 -22.00 8.39 -5.52
N VAL A 68 -21.25 9.47 -5.31
CA VAL A 68 -21.74 10.82 -4.95
C VAL A 68 -21.65 11.73 -6.17
#